data_AF-A0A7C4R8Z6-F1
#
_entry.id   AF-A0A7C4R8Z6-F1
#
_cell.length_a   1.000
_cell.length_b   1.000
_cell.length_c   1.000
_cell.angle_alpha   90.00
_cell.angle_beta   90.00
_cell.angle_gamma   90.00
#
_symmetry.space_group_name_H-M   'P 1'
#
loop_
_entity.id
_entity.type
_entity.pdbx_description
1 polymer ?
#
loop_
_entity_poly.entity_id
_entity_poly.type
_entity_poly.pdbx_seq_one_letter_code
_entity_poly.pdbx_strand_id
1 'polypeptide(L)'
;MPIDVSTLVTITSIMFLLVFLVMFAILLVSLFRWFRRPRIYYAPIRIEDYMCPRCGSKELDIIGIRTIRCRKCGTIFTLRTTAYEEPWIIWPFFWWFPIIIPIPLKNK
;
A
#
# COMPACT_ATOMS: atom_id res chain seq x y z
N MET A 1 53.32 -20.01 7.30
CA MET A 1 53.58 -18.99 6.26
C MET A 1 52.99 -17.69 6.76
N PRO A 2 53.75 -16.58 6.80
CA PRO A 2 53.19 -15.29 7.19
C PRO A 2 52.08 -14.93 6.20
N ILE A 3 50.90 -14.58 6.73
CA ILE A 3 49.77 -14.14 5.91
C ILE A 3 50.10 -12.70 5.48
N ASP A 4 50.30 -12.50 4.18
CA ASP A 4 50.60 -11.18 3.64
C ASP A 4 49.39 -10.26 3.84
N VAL A 5 49.61 -9.04 4.33
CA VAL A 5 48.55 -8.05 4.60
C VAL A 5 47.69 -7.79 3.37
N SER A 6 48.28 -7.87 2.17
CA SER A 6 47.58 -7.77 0.89
C SER A 6 46.50 -8.85 0.73
N THR A 7 46.79 -10.09 1.11
CA THR A 7 45.84 -11.21 1.05
C THR A 7 44.71 -11.05 2.07
N LEU A 8 44.99 -10.48 3.25
CA LEU A 8 43.95 -10.20 4.24
C LEU A 8 42.98 -9.10 3.76
N VAL A 9 43.51 -8.06 3.12
CA VAL A 9 42.70 -6.95 2.57
C VAL A 9 41.82 -7.43 1.42
N THR A 10 42.34 -8.28 0.52
CA THR A 10 41.53 -8.81 -0.58
C THR A 10 40.40 -9.69 -0.04
N ILE A 11 40.68 -10.58 0.91
CA ILE A 11 39.64 -11.46 1.50
C ILE A 11 38.56 -10.62 2.20
N THR A 12 38.94 -9.63 3.01
CA THR A 12 37.98 -8.77 3.70
C THR A 12 37.15 -7.92 2.74
N SER A 13 37.75 -7.38 1.68
CA SER A 13 37.03 -6.63 0.65
C SER A 13 36.01 -7.49 -0.11
N ILE A 14 36.36 -8.74 -0.43
CA ILE A 14 35.45 -9.69 -1.11
C ILE A 14 34.28 -10.04 -0.20
N MET A 15 34.54 -10.32 1.08
CA MET A 15 33.48 -10.60 2.05
C MET A 15 32.53 -9.41 2.20
N PHE A 16 33.05 -8.18 2.26
CA PHE A 16 32.23 -6.98 2.35
C PHE A 16 31.36 -6.77 1.11
N LEU A 17 31.93 -6.96 -0.09
CA LEU A 17 31.19 -6.88 -1.34
C LEU A 17 30.06 -7.93 -1.43
N LEU A 18 30.31 -9.16 -0.98
CA LEU A 18 29.30 -10.22 -0.94
C LEU A 18 28.14 -9.85 -0.01
N VAL A 19 28.42 -9.37 1.19
CA VAL A 19 27.39 -8.94 2.15
C VAL A 19 26.57 -7.78 1.58
N PHE A 20 27.24 -6.81 0.95
CA PHE A 20 26.57 -5.67 0.31
C PHE A 20 25.64 -6.13 -0.83
N LEU A 21 26.09 -7.05 -1.68
CA LEU A 21 25.29 -7.61 -2.77
C LEU A 21 24.05 -8.35 -2.27
N VAL A 22 24.19 -9.15 -1.19
CA VAL A 22 23.06 -9.86 -0.58
C VAL A 22 22.05 -8.86 0.00
N MET A 23 22.51 -7.85 0.73
CA MET A 23 21.63 -6.82 1.28
C MET A 23 20.90 -6.06 0.17
N PHE A 24 21.61 -5.70 -0.91
CA PHE A 24 21.03 -5.03 -2.07
C PHE A 24 19.99 -5.91 -2.78
N ALA A 25 20.25 -7.21 -2.93
CA ALA A 25 19.30 -8.16 -3.50
C ALA A 25 18.02 -8.28 -2.66
N ILE A 26 18.13 -8.33 -1.33
CA ILE A 26 16.97 -8.34 -0.42
C ILE A 26 16.16 -7.06 -0.55
N LEU A 27 16.82 -5.90 -0.61
CA LEU A 27 16.18 -4.61 -0.79
C LEU A 27 15.44 -4.55 -2.13
N LEU A 28 16.07 -5.02 -3.21
CA LEU A 28 15.42 -5.13 -4.52
C LEU A 28 14.21 -6.05 -4.47
N VAL A 29 14.31 -7.24 -3.86
CA VAL A 29 13.16 -8.15 -3.72
C VAL A 29 12.02 -7.50 -2.93
N SER A 30 12.34 -6.74 -1.88
CA SER A 30 11.36 -5.98 -1.11
C SER A 30 10.66 -4.92 -1.98
N LEU A 31 11.44 -4.12 -2.72
CA LEU A 31 10.92 -3.12 -3.66
C LEU A 31 10.08 -3.77 -4.76
N PHE A 32 10.55 -4.86 -5.35
CA PHE A 32 9.79 -5.59 -6.37
C PHE A 32 8.49 -6.16 -5.82
N ARG A 33 8.49 -6.67 -4.58
CA ARG A 33 7.25 -7.10 -3.90
C ARG A 33 6.32 -5.92 -3.65
N TRP A 34 6.85 -4.75 -3.32
CA TRP A 34 6.08 -3.52 -3.13
C TRP A 34 5.46 -3.03 -4.46
N PHE A 35 6.24 -2.93 -5.53
CA PHE A 35 5.72 -2.60 -6.87
C PHE A 35 4.71 -3.61 -7.38
N ARG A 36 4.82 -4.89 -6.99
CA ARG A 36 3.81 -5.92 -7.29
C ARG A 36 2.54 -5.83 -6.45
N ARG A 37 2.47 -4.98 -5.42
CA ARG A 37 1.25 -4.66 -4.68
C ARG A 37 0.75 -3.24 -5.01
N PRO A 38 0.32 -2.93 -6.25
CA PRO A 38 -0.51 -1.76 -6.47
C PRO A 38 -1.93 -2.14 -6.03
N ARG A 39 -2.16 -2.25 -4.73
CA ARG A 39 -3.53 -2.33 -4.23
C ARG A 39 -3.78 -1.13 -3.35
N ILE A 40 -4.15 -0.06 -4.04
CA ILE A 40 -5.08 0.90 -3.48
C ILE A 40 -6.36 0.09 -3.18
N TYR A 41 -6.49 -0.37 -1.94
CA TYR A 41 -7.65 -1.10 -1.47
C TYR A 41 -8.79 -0.10 -1.29
N TYR A 42 -9.52 0.20 -2.37
CA TYR A 42 -10.83 0.78 -2.21
C TYR A 42 -11.72 -0.29 -1.55
N ALA A 43 -12.31 0.04 -0.40
CA ALA A 43 -13.36 -0.79 0.16
C ALA A 43 -14.48 -0.94 -0.89
N PRO A 44 -14.95 -2.18 -1.17
CA PRO A 44 -16.01 -2.39 -2.14
C PRO A 44 -17.26 -1.62 -1.67
N ILE A 45 -17.81 -0.78 -2.56
CA ILE A 45 -19.03 -0.03 -2.27
C ILE A 45 -20.19 -1.03 -2.21
N ARG A 46 -20.77 -1.20 -1.02
CA ARG A 46 -22.02 -1.94 -0.81
C ARG A 46 -23.19 -1.02 -1.07
N ILE A 47 -23.86 -1.21 -2.20
CA ILE A 47 -24.94 -0.32 -2.66
C ILE A 47 -26.12 -0.35 -1.68
N GLU A 48 -26.30 -1.47 -0.96
CA GLU A 48 -27.41 -1.72 -0.04
C GLU A 48 -27.45 -0.73 1.13
N ASP A 49 -26.30 -0.15 1.48
CA ASP A 49 -26.14 0.79 2.59
C ASP A 49 -26.53 2.23 2.21
N TYR A 50 -26.72 2.52 0.92
CA TYR A 50 -26.94 3.89 0.43
C TYR A 50 -28.36 4.10 -0.09
N MET A 51 -28.81 5.34 0.01
CA MET A 51 -30.07 5.80 -0.58
C MET A 51 -29.80 7.03 -1.45
N CYS A 52 -30.57 7.18 -2.52
CA CYS A 52 -30.49 8.38 -3.33
C CYS A 52 -30.87 9.63 -2.50
N PRO A 53 -30.02 10.66 -2.40
CA PRO A 53 -30.31 11.86 -1.61
C PRO A 53 -31.46 12.69 -2.19
N ARG A 54 -31.82 12.50 -3.47
CA ARG A 54 -32.89 13.25 -4.12
C ARG A 54 -34.26 12.60 -4.01
N CYS A 55 -34.34 11.27 -4.14
CA CYS A 55 -35.63 10.56 -4.20
C CYS A 55 -35.79 9.45 -3.16
N GLY A 56 -34.79 9.19 -2.32
CA GLY A 56 -34.83 8.18 -1.26
C GLY A 56 -34.86 6.72 -1.75
N SER A 57 -34.79 6.45 -3.06
CA SER A 57 -34.82 5.08 -3.57
C SER A 57 -33.47 4.36 -3.37
N LYS A 58 -33.54 3.06 -3.09
CA LYS A 58 -32.39 2.15 -3.02
C LYS A 58 -31.97 1.56 -4.37
N GLU A 59 -32.71 1.86 -5.43
CA GLU A 59 -32.39 1.44 -6.80
C GLU A 59 -31.23 2.30 -7.35
N LEU A 60 -30.02 1.79 -7.16
CA LEU A 60 -28.76 2.45 -7.42
C LEU A 60 -27.88 1.55 -8.30
N ASP A 61 -27.22 2.14 -9.30
CA ASP A 61 -26.28 1.50 -10.22
C ASP A 61 -24.88 2.10 -10.04
N ILE A 62 -23.86 1.25 -10.02
CA ILE A 62 -22.46 1.69 -10.02
C ILE A 62 -22.04 2.01 -11.46
N ILE A 63 -21.70 3.27 -11.75
CA ILE A 63 -21.15 3.68 -13.05
C ILE A 63 -19.62 3.61 -13.06
N GLY A 64 -18.98 3.79 -11.90
CA GLY A 64 -17.53 3.90 -11.78
C GLY A 64 -17.06 3.67 -10.35
N ILE A 65 -15.76 3.81 -10.13
CA ILE A 65 -15.09 3.40 -8.86
C ILE A 65 -15.71 4.08 -7.62
N ARG A 66 -16.25 5.30 -7.77
CA ARG A 66 -16.89 6.07 -6.68
C ARG A 66 -18.20 6.75 -7.09
N THR A 67 -18.70 6.47 -8.28
CA THR A 67 -19.86 7.16 -8.87
C THR A 67 -21.04 6.22 -8.97
N ILE A 68 -22.15 6.63 -8.36
CA ILE A 68 -23.41 5.88 -8.36
C ILE A 68 -24.47 6.70 -9.09
N ARG A 69 -25.30 6.02 -9.88
CA ARG A 69 -26.51 6.57 -10.50
C ARG A 69 -27.75 6.00 -9.82
N CYS A 70 -28.74 6.83 -9.56
CA CYS A 70 -30.06 6.34 -9.23
C CYS A 70 -30.83 5.95 -10.50
N ARG A 71 -31.40 4.73 -10.56
CA ARG A 71 -32.25 4.30 -11.69
C ARG A 71 -33.55 5.10 -11.77
N LYS A 72 -34.13 5.42 -10.61
CA LYS A 72 -35.46 6.05 -10.52
C LYS A 72 -35.47 7.52 -10.95
N CYS A 73 -34.54 8.32 -10.44
CA CYS A 73 -34.49 9.77 -10.71
C CYS A 73 -33.32 10.21 -11.60
N GLY A 74 -32.45 9.27 -11.99
CA GLY A 74 -31.32 9.53 -12.89
C GLY A 74 -30.17 10.33 -12.28
N THR A 75 -30.25 10.76 -11.03
CA THR A 75 -29.19 11.54 -10.38
C THR A 75 -27.92 10.74 -10.22
N ILE A 76 -26.79 11.39 -10.49
CA ILE A 76 -25.47 10.83 -10.30
C ILE A 76 -24.84 11.53 -9.10
N PHE A 77 -24.28 10.75 -8.18
CA PHE A 77 -23.54 11.29 -7.04
C PHE A 77 -22.29 10.47 -6.77
N THR A 78 -21.29 11.13 -6.21
CA THR A 78 -20.00 10.53 -5.85
C THR A 78 -19.97 10.21 -4.37
N LEU A 79 -19.65 8.97 -4.03
CA LEU A 79 -19.36 8.59 -2.65
C LEU A 79 -17.91 8.94 -2.30
N ARG A 80 -17.72 9.69 -1.21
CA ARG A 80 -16.42 9.76 -0.54
C ARG A 80 -16.27 8.52 0.33
N THR A 81 -15.74 7.45 -0.24
CA THR A 81 -15.25 6.33 0.59
C THR A 81 -13.91 6.70 1.19
N THR A 82 -13.68 6.30 2.44
CA THR A 82 -12.36 6.38 3.06
C THR A 82 -11.40 5.52 2.25
N ALA A 83 -10.35 6.14 1.71
CA ALA A 83 -9.21 5.38 1.22
C ALA A 83 -8.46 4.90 2.46
N TYR A 84 -8.39 3.59 2.66
CA TYR A 84 -7.41 3.02 3.58
C TYR A 84 -6.09 3.01 2.84
N GLU A 85 -5.28 4.06 3.03
CA GLU A 85 -3.87 3.98 2.70
C GLU A 85 -3.23 3.11 3.78
N GLU A 86 -2.70 1.94 3.39
CA GLU A 86 -1.92 1.13 4.33
C GLU A 86 -0.72 1.98 4.80
N PRO A 87 -0.49 2.12 6.13
CA PRO A 87 0.61 2.94 6.68
C PRO A 87 2.02 2.37 6.40
N TRP A 88 2.13 1.41 5.48
CA TRP A 88 3.37 0.71 5.12
C TRP A 88 4.37 1.55 4.31
N ILE A 89 4.04 2.80 3.99
CA ILE A 89 4.90 3.76 3.27
C ILE A 89 6.25 4.02 3.97
N ILE A 90 6.43 3.64 5.24
CA ILE A 90 7.60 4.03 6.05
C ILE A 90 8.66 2.91 6.17
N TRP A 91 8.48 1.74 5.53
CA TRP A 91 9.40 0.60 5.74
C TRP A 91 10.31 0.31 4.54
N PRO A 92 11.53 0.89 4.58
CA PRO A 92 12.68 0.05 4.91
C PRO A 92 13.62 0.61 6.00
N PHE A 93 13.33 1.77 6.61
CA PHE A 93 14.30 2.48 7.45
C PHE A 93 14.18 2.24 8.97
N PHE A 94 13.04 1.73 9.47
CA PHE A 94 12.79 1.60 10.91
C PHE A 94 12.81 0.14 11.36
N TRP A 95 14.00 -0.39 11.68
CA TRP A 95 14.22 -1.79 12.10
C TRP A 95 13.47 -2.24 13.38
N TRP A 96 12.70 -1.37 14.03
CA TRP A 96 11.86 -1.67 15.18
C TRP A 96 10.41 -1.26 14.92
N PHE A 97 9.54 -2.28 14.86
CA PHE A 97 8.07 -2.26 14.91
C PHE A 97 7.31 -1.60 13.74
N PRO A 98 6.44 -2.37 13.02
CA PRO A 98 5.31 -1.76 12.33
C PRO A 98 4.32 -1.30 13.40
N ILE A 99 4.42 -0.04 13.82
CA ILE A 99 3.33 0.57 14.60
C ILE A 99 2.18 0.75 13.61
N ILE A 100 1.34 -0.28 13.51
CA ILE A 100 0.03 -0.21 12.88
C ILE A 100 -0.77 0.73 13.79
N ILE A 101 -0.71 2.04 13.52
CA ILE A 101 -1.62 2.99 14.14
C ILE A 101 -2.92 2.88 13.32
N PRO A 102 -3.98 2.22 13.81
CA PRO A 102 -5.29 2.46 13.24
C PRO A 102 -5.57 3.93 13.48
N ILE A 103 -5.62 4.74 12.44
CA ILE A 103 -6.07 6.13 12.53
C ILE A 103 -7.59 6.06 12.47
N PRO A 104 -8.34 6.19 13.60
CA PRO A 104 -9.77 6.41 13.50
C PRO A 104 -9.98 7.83 12.98
N LEU A 105 -10.21 7.98 11.67
CA LEU A 105 -10.70 9.23 11.12
C LEU A 105 -12.14 9.41 11.61
N LYS A 106 -12.27 10.24 12.64
CA LYS A 106 -13.53 10.69 13.24
C LYS A 106 -14.40 11.34 12.15
N ASN A 107 -15.46 10.65 11.73
CA ASN A 107 -16.50 11.23 10.89
C ASN A 107 -17.15 12.40 11.63
N LYS A 108 -17.20 13.56 10.98
CA LYS A 108 -18.01 14.73 11.37
C LYS A 108 -19.17 14.84 10.39
#